data_AF-A0A922JDU3-F1
#
_entry.id   AF-A0A922JDU3-F1
#
_cell.length_a   1.000
_cell.length_b   1.000
_cell.length_c   1.000
_cell.angle_alpha   90.00
_cell.angle_beta   90.00
_cell.angle_gamma   90.00
#
_symmetry.space_group_name_H-M   'P 1'
#
loop_
_entity.id
_entity.type
_entity.pdbx_description
1 polymer ?
#
loop_
_entity_poly.entity_id
_entity_poly.type
_entity_poly.pdbx_seq_one_letter_code
_entity_poly.pdbx_strand_id
1 'polypeptide(L)'
;MPLVSDLTVVGSTPPLVLPPLDVEWVWFCHTLNPVSYRQYCELKFSKLIGKPAIFNEGNEEYALMRCKEIWSRKYPSEPFENETDLDVRIPAVTDEELLAEVTKHRFLYSKFSEAYRSEIVYLIAARHRYKGFLHMVQRFSDECSRFVPASDILLMWLTHQSYPTLYAEDLKEMEGDMGKVVTVWESVKEKEVKETKMLWETAFDQPYEKAGGEIALKSEITASVKSPVHWEVSDTDVNTKYKSMLPRFLLEVCLFVKLNLATQQNVKWEFLRLRMLRGHKELKLDKSISNFHYDSWQKSWNLCCEFGTKGVVLEIFRQGGHCFKGSSLQGTVTFHWNELLRAPSQTLEREVSQQVRIVASITPPVQAPYLLKCVPDRVTDDSGAMISDLILRMNRYRPQEGRWLSKTVLDHARRECFVVRMRVGGGFWRRGGETPSPVKWEDRIIEIREGSWSYVAGSIGRAPVQRK
;
A
#
# COMPACT_ATOMS: atom_id res chain seq x y z
N MET A 1 23.86 24.48 9.68
CA MET A 1 24.15 23.44 10.70
C MET A 1 25.44 23.72 11.50
N PRO A 2 25.58 24.85 12.24
CA PRO A 2 26.83 25.17 12.94
C PRO A 2 27.15 24.21 14.10
N LEU A 3 26.16 23.81 14.89
CA LEU A 3 26.35 22.85 16.00
C LEU A 3 26.92 21.52 15.52
N VAL A 4 26.36 20.93 14.47
CA VAL A 4 26.85 19.66 13.92
C VAL A 4 28.25 19.83 13.33
N SER A 5 28.53 20.97 12.67
CA SER A 5 29.87 21.26 12.16
C SER A 5 30.92 21.26 13.26
N ASP A 6 30.66 21.94 14.38
CA ASP A 6 31.64 22.04 15.48
C ASP A 6 31.93 20.68 16.12
N LEU A 7 30.95 19.76 16.11
CA LEU A 7 31.10 18.40 16.61
C LEU A 7 31.74 17.45 15.60
N THR A 8 31.69 17.78 14.31
CA THR A 8 32.22 16.93 13.23
C THR A 8 33.75 17.04 13.15
N VAL A 9 34.46 15.94 13.39
CA VAL A 9 35.89 15.83 13.14
C VAL A 9 36.12 15.38 11.69
N VAL A 10 37.05 16.02 10.98
CA VAL A 10 37.33 15.67 9.57
C VAL A 10 37.84 14.23 9.49
N GLY A 11 37.21 13.42 8.64
CA GLY A 11 37.57 12.00 8.47
C GLY A 11 37.01 11.05 9.55
N SER A 12 36.19 11.54 10.49
CA SER A 12 35.48 10.69 11.44
C SER A 12 34.05 10.40 11.01
N THR A 13 33.40 9.45 11.69
CA THR A 13 31.95 9.25 11.57
C THR A 13 31.20 10.52 12.01
N PRO A 14 30.01 10.80 11.41
CA PRO A 14 29.18 11.90 11.85
C PRO A 14 28.81 11.79 13.34
N PRO A 15 28.71 12.92 14.08
CA PRO A 15 28.39 12.89 15.49
C PRO A 15 26.98 12.32 15.70
N LEU A 16 26.84 11.46 16.72
CA LEU A 16 25.57 10.84 17.08
C LEU A 16 24.67 11.85 17.83
N VAL A 17 24.11 12.81 17.09
CA VAL A 17 23.19 13.84 17.57
C VAL A 17 21.98 13.92 16.65
N LEU A 18 20.79 14.07 17.23
CA LEU A 18 19.54 14.23 16.50
C LEU A 18 18.96 15.62 16.79
N PRO A 19 18.89 16.52 15.80
CA PRO A 19 18.31 17.85 15.97
C PRO A 19 16.78 17.77 16.21
N PRO A 20 16.14 18.86 16.68
CA PRO A 20 14.68 18.93 16.78
C PRO A 20 14.03 18.79 15.39
N LEU A 21 12.77 18.37 15.36
CA LEU A 21 12.09 17.92 14.14
C LEU A 21 12.04 18.98 13.03
N ASP A 22 11.86 20.25 13.39
CA ASP A 22 11.82 21.37 12.45
C ASP A 22 13.20 21.62 11.81
N VAL A 23 14.28 21.57 12.60
CA VAL A 23 15.66 21.66 12.11
C VAL A 23 16.03 20.43 11.29
N GLU A 24 15.61 19.24 11.70
CA GLU A 24 15.82 18.01 10.92
C GLU A 24 15.15 18.10 9.55
N TRP A 25 13.91 18.60 9.51
CA TRP A 25 13.17 18.77 8.27
C TRP A 25 13.86 19.73 7.30
N VAL A 26 14.31 20.89 7.79
CA VAL A 26 15.06 21.86 6.98
C VAL A 26 16.38 21.26 6.48
N TRP A 27 17.10 20.54 7.34
CA TRP A 27 18.33 19.86 6.96
C TRP A 27 18.08 18.81 5.87
N PHE A 28 17.06 17.95 6.06
CA PHE A 28 16.66 16.94 5.10
C PHE A 28 16.35 17.58 3.73
N CYS A 29 15.53 18.62 3.67
CA CYS A 29 15.19 19.30 2.42
C CYS A 29 16.44 19.82 1.69
N HIS A 30 17.37 20.43 2.43
CA HIS A 30 18.60 20.95 1.85
C HIS A 30 19.48 19.84 1.24
N THR A 31 19.56 18.66 1.88
CA THR A 31 20.34 17.53 1.36
C THR A 31 19.79 16.92 0.06
N LEU A 32 18.52 17.18 -0.27
CA LEU A 32 17.91 16.71 -1.54
C LEU A 32 18.42 17.47 -2.78
N ASN A 33 19.21 18.53 -2.58
CA ASN A 33 20.02 19.16 -3.61
C ASN A 33 21.52 19.01 -3.27
N PRO A 34 22.15 17.87 -3.60
CA PRO A 34 23.51 17.55 -3.15
C PRO A 34 24.57 18.56 -3.61
N VAL A 35 24.37 19.19 -4.78
CA VAL A 35 25.31 20.18 -5.33
C VAL A 35 25.26 21.47 -4.51
N SER A 36 24.06 22.04 -4.33
CA SER A 36 23.86 23.24 -3.51
C SER A 36 24.28 22.99 -2.06
N TYR A 37 23.88 21.85 -1.48
CA TYR A 37 24.25 21.48 -0.12
C TYR A 37 25.77 21.39 0.09
N ARG A 38 26.50 20.77 -0.85
CA ARG A 38 27.96 20.69 -0.79
C ARG A 38 28.57 22.07 -0.85
N GLN A 39 28.16 22.92 -1.79
CA GLN A 39 28.66 24.29 -1.93
C GLN A 39 28.40 25.11 -0.65
N TYR A 40 27.19 25.02 -0.09
CA TYR A 40 26.84 25.65 1.18
C TYR A 40 27.75 25.19 2.32
N CYS A 41 27.98 23.89 2.44
CA CYS A 41 28.81 23.33 3.50
C CYS A 41 30.29 23.73 3.35
N GLU A 42 30.82 23.73 2.13
CA GLU A 42 32.18 24.20 1.86
C GLU A 42 32.34 25.70 2.17
N LEU A 43 31.39 26.54 1.77
CA LEU A 43 31.43 27.99 2.02
C LEU A 43 31.32 28.33 3.51
N LYS A 44 30.42 27.68 4.25
CA LYS A 44 30.17 28.03 5.66
C LYS A 44 31.04 27.25 6.66
N PHE A 45 31.48 26.05 6.32
CA PHE A 45 32.14 25.13 7.26
C PHE A 45 33.44 24.53 6.75
N SER A 46 33.80 24.76 5.47
CA SER A 46 35.00 24.19 4.82
C SER A 46 35.07 22.66 4.88
N LYS A 47 33.90 22.01 4.98
CA LYS A 47 33.75 20.55 4.99
C LYS A 47 32.29 20.17 4.73
N LEU A 48 32.09 19.01 4.11
CA LEU A 48 30.77 18.40 3.95
C LEU A 48 30.24 17.86 5.29
N ILE A 49 29.04 18.29 5.69
CA ILE A 49 28.40 17.86 6.92
C ILE A 49 27.54 16.61 6.67
N GLY A 50 27.86 15.51 7.35
CA GLY A 50 27.15 14.24 7.24
C GLY A 50 26.03 14.05 8.28
N LYS A 51 25.12 13.11 8.02
CA LYS A 51 24.07 12.68 8.96
C LYS A 51 24.48 11.34 9.62
N PRO A 52 24.32 11.18 10.95
CA PRO A 52 24.58 9.90 11.60
C PRO A 52 23.54 8.84 11.22
N ALA A 53 23.99 7.59 11.16
CA ALA A 53 23.17 6.42 10.90
C ALA A 53 22.47 5.94 12.20
N ILE A 54 21.30 6.49 12.49
CA ILE A 54 20.50 6.18 13.68
C ILE A 54 19.35 5.27 13.26
N PHE A 55 19.40 3.99 13.65
CA PHE A 55 18.45 2.97 13.18
C PHE A 55 17.66 2.25 14.28
N ASN A 56 17.98 2.49 15.54
CA ASN A 56 17.25 1.89 16.66
C ASN A 56 16.81 2.97 17.65
N GLU A 57 15.68 2.71 18.30
CA GLU A 57 14.98 3.63 19.19
C GLU A 57 15.87 4.09 20.36
N GLY A 58 16.69 3.20 20.93
CA GLY A 58 17.61 3.56 22.01
C GLY A 58 18.71 4.54 21.59
N ASN A 59 19.25 4.38 20.39
CA ASN A 59 20.23 5.31 19.82
C ASN A 59 19.58 6.63 19.44
N GLU A 60 18.31 6.60 19.03
CA GLU A 60 17.52 7.79 18.71
C GLU A 60 17.27 8.64 19.95
N GLU A 61 16.75 8.05 21.02
CA GLU A 61 16.54 8.73 22.30
C GLU A 61 17.86 9.28 22.86
N TYR A 62 18.93 8.48 22.83
CA TYR A 62 20.26 8.94 23.25
C TYR A 62 20.76 10.13 22.42
N ALA A 63 20.65 10.07 21.08
CA ALA A 63 21.11 11.12 20.19
C ALA A 63 20.31 12.43 20.36
N LEU A 64 19.00 12.32 20.60
CA LEU A 64 18.10 13.44 20.88
C LEU A 64 18.48 14.10 22.21
N MET A 65 18.59 13.31 23.29
CA MET A 65 18.94 13.81 24.61
C MET A 65 20.33 14.45 24.63
N ARG A 66 21.30 13.84 23.94
CA ARG A 66 22.64 14.40 23.75
C ARG A 66 22.60 15.72 22.98
N CYS A 67 21.82 15.80 21.90
CA CYS A 67 21.68 17.05 21.15
C CYS A 67 21.08 18.15 22.01
N LYS A 68 20.01 17.84 22.76
CA LYS A 68 19.34 18.75 23.68
C LYS A 68 20.27 19.28 24.77
N GLU A 69 21.08 18.42 25.39
CA GLU A 69 22.07 18.83 26.39
C GLU A 69 23.12 19.81 25.82
N ILE A 70 23.62 19.54 24.61
CA ILE A 70 24.59 20.42 23.93
C ILE A 70 23.91 21.74 23.53
N TRP A 71 22.67 21.67 23.02
CA TRP A 71 21.88 22.83 22.63
C TRP A 71 21.63 23.76 23.82
N SER A 72 21.13 23.24 24.95
CA SER A 72 20.86 24.06 26.15
C SER A 72 22.11 24.72 26.71
N ARG A 73 23.29 24.11 26.55
CA ARG A 73 24.57 24.73 26.95
C ARG A 73 25.03 25.82 25.99
N LYS A 74 24.84 25.63 24.68
CA LYS A 74 25.36 26.52 23.64
C LYS A 74 24.43 27.68 23.32
N TYR A 75 23.13 27.44 23.38
CA TYR A 75 22.05 28.36 23.06
C TYR A 75 21.05 28.41 24.23
N PRO A 76 21.46 28.92 25.42
CA PRO A 76 20.62 28.90 26.62
C PRO A 76 19.34 29.74 26.49
N SER A 77 19.31 30.68 25.53
CA SER A 77 18.17 31.56 25.27
C SER A 77 17.24 31.05 24.15
N GLU A 78 17.61 29.97 23.46
CA GLU A 78 16.80 29.39 22.37
C GLU A 78 16.22 28.05 22.81
N PRO A 79 14.89 27.87 22.80
CA PRO A 79 14.29 26.59 23.15
C PRO A 79 14.72 25.52 22.15
N PHE A 80 14.84 24.28 22.61
CA PHE A 80 15.20 23.16 21.75
C PHE A 80 14.06 22.77 20.82
N GLU A 81 12.83 22.77 21.33
CA GLU A 81 11.63 22.56 20.51
C GLU A 81 11.09 23.91 20.06
N ASN A 82 10.50 23.93 18.86
CA ASN A 82 9.84 25.11 18.33
C ASN A 82 8.48 25.33 19.04
N GLU A 83 8.54 26.01 20.18
CA GLU A 83 7.35 26.47 20.91
C GLU A 83 6.69 27.58 20.09
N THR A 84 5.54 27.26 19.48
CA THR A 84 4.89 28.12 18.48
C THR A 84 4.15 29.29 19.16
N ASP A 85 4.88 30.27 19.67
CA ASP A 85 4.29 31.54 20.10
C ASP A 85 4.00 32.39 18.84
N LEU A 86 2.73 32.45 18.47
CA LEU A 86 2.19 33.14 17.28
C LEU A 86 2.50 34.65 17.24
N ASP A 87 3.02 35.24 18.32
CA ASP A 87 3.24 36.68 18.50
C ASP A 87 4.69 37.14 18.23
N VAL A 88 5.61 36.23 17.85
CA VAL A 88 6.99 36.62 17.53
C VAL A 88 7.07 37.16 16.10
N ARG A 89 7.65 38.36 15.93
CA ARG A 89 7.98 38.93 14.61
C ARG A 89 8.86 37.95 13.85
N ILE A 90 8.35 37.42 12.74
CA ILE A 90 9.09 36.54 11.82
C ILE A 90 10.37 37.28 11.38
N PRO A 91 11.57 36.80 11.78
CA PRO A 91 12.82 37.38 11.31
C PRO A 91 12.88 37.26 9.78
N ALA A 92 13.47 38.25 9.12
CA ALA A 92 13.67 38.18 7.67
C ALA A 92 14.52 36.95 7.34
N VAL A 93 14.01 36.08 6.45
CA VAL A 93 14.75 34.89 6.01
C VAL A 93 15.97 35.36 5.22
N THR A 94 17.17 35.09 5.74
CA THR A 94 18.43 35.54 5.13
C THR A 94 18.93 34.60 4.03
N ASP A 95 18.37 33.39 3.92
CA ASP A 95 18.83 32.33 3.02
C ASP A 95 17.68 31.93 2.07
N GLU A 96 17.55 32.67 0.97
CA GLU A 96 16.47 32.51 -0.01
C GLU A 96 16.52 31.16 -0.73
N GLU A 97 17.72 30.62 -0.95
CA GLU A 97 17.92 29.32 -1.61
C GLU A 97 17.45 28.17 -0.72
N LEU A 98 17.82 28.18 0.57
CA LEU A 98 17.33 27.21 1.54
C LEU A 98 15.81 27.27 1.69
N LEU A 99 15.24 28.48 1.74
CA LEU A 99 13.79 28.66 1.80
C LEU A 99 13.09 28.09 0.57
N ALA A 100 13.68 28.29 -0.62
CA ALA A 100 13.15 27.76 -1.87
C ALA A 100 13.12 26.22 -1.85
N GLU A 101 14.19 25.55 -1.40
CA GLU A 101 14.21 24.08 -1.29
C GLU A 101 13.20 23.57 -0.25
N VAL A 102 13.12 24.17 0.94
CA VAL A 102 12.12 23.77 1.96
C VAL A 102 10.69 23.96 1.44
N THR A 103 10.42 25.08 0.76
CA THR A 103 9.10 25.37 0.19
C THR A 103 8.73 24.37 -0.92
N LYS A 104 9.69 24.02 -1.78
CA LYS A 104 9.54 23.03 -2.85
C LYS A 104 9.20 21.65 -2.29
N HIS A 105 9.83 21.26 -1.18
CA HIS A 105 9.66 19.94 -0.58
C HIS A 105 8.51 19.83 0.45
N ARG A 106 7.76 20.91 0.73
CA ARG A 106 6.67 20.94 1.73
C ARG A 106 5.62 19.82 1.61
N PHE A 107 5.38 19.33 0.40
CA PHE A 107 4.40 18.28 0.12
C PHE A 107 5.03 16.92 -0.20
N LEU A 108 6.31 16.72 0.11
CA LEU A 108 7.01 15.47 -0.19
C LEU A 108 6.32 14.26 0.44
N TYR A 109 5.81 14.39 1.66
CA TYR A 109 5.10 13.30 2.35
C TYR A 109 3.91 12.76 1.53
N SER A 110 3.23 13.62 0.76
CA SER A 110 2.07 13.23 -0.05
C SER A 110 2.45 12.30 -1.22
N LYS A 111 3.73 12.26 -1.62
CA LYS A 111 4.24 11.37 -2.67
C LYS A 111 4.51 9.95 -2.17
N PHE A 112 4.59 9.76 -0.85
CA PHE A 112 4.97 8.50 -0.21
C PHE A 112 4.00 8.09 0.92
N SER A 113 2.74 8.52 0.84
CA SER A 113 1.73 8.34 1.89
C SER A 113 1.26 6.91 2.13
N GLU A 114 1.48 6.00 1.17
CA GLU A 114 0.89 4.67 1.23
C GLU A 114 1.63 3.78 2.23
N ALA A 115 0.86 3.17 3.15
CA ALA A 115 1.35 2.45 4.32
C ALA A 115 2.33 1.31 4.02
N TYR A 116 2.24 0.69 2.84
CA TYR A 116 3.12 -0.44 2.50
C TYR A 116 4.58 -0.01 2.28
N ARG A 117 4.87 1.30 2.18
CA ARG A 117 6.24 1.80 1.96
C ARG A 117 7.13 1.70 3.19
N SER A 118 6.57 1.71 4.40
CA SER A 118 7.33 1.51 5.64
C SER A 118 7.66 0.04 5.92
N GLU A 119 7.01 -0.88 5.21
CA GLU A 119 7.24 -2.31 5.37
C GLU A 119 8.64 -2.71 4.91
N ILE A 120 9.39 -3.40 5.78
CA ILE A 120 10.78 -3.80 5.54
C ILE A 120 10.92 -4.59 4.23
N VAL A 121 9.96 -5.47 3.92
CA VAL A 121 9.99 -6.29 2.69
C VAL A 121 9.91 -5.42 1.44
N TYR A 122 9.14 -4.33 1.47
CA TYR A 122 9.10 -3.36 0.36
C TYR A 122 10.43 -2.61 0.24
N LEU A 123 10.98 -2.13 1.36
CA LEU A 123 12.24 -1.38 1.38
C LEU A 123 13.42 -2.22 0.85
N ILE A 124 13.48 -3.52 1.20
CA ILE A 124 14.49 -4.44 0.67
C ILE A 124 14.37 -4.54 -0.86
N ALA A 125 13.17 -4.77 -1.39
CA ALA A 125 12.92 -4.91 -2.81
C ALA A 125 13.21 -3.61 -3.59
N ALA A 126 12.80 -2.47 -3.05
CA ALA A 126 13.07 -1.15 -3.61
C ALA A 126 14.57 -0.84 -3.64
N ARG A 127 15.32 -1.19 -2.58
CA ARG A 127 16.79 -1.06 -2.55
C ARG A 127 17.46 -1.88 -3.66
N HIS A 128 17.00 -3.11 -3.91
CA HIS A 128 17.53 -3.92 -5.02
C HIS A 128 17.30 -3.24 -6.38
N ARG A 129 16.12 -2.67 -6.60
CA ARG A 129 15.81 -1.94 -7.83
C ARG A 129 16.57 -0.63 -7.97
N TYR A 130 16.80 0.10 -6.87
CA TYR A 130 17.64 1.29 -6.88
C TYR A 130 19.08 0.97 -7.31
N LYS A 131 19.67 -0.13 -6.81
CA LYS A 131 21.00 -0.58 -7.27
C LYS A 131 21.01 -0.92 -8.77
N GLY A 132 19.97 -1.61 -9.24
CA GLY A 132 19.80 -1.86 -10.68
C GLY A 132 19.64 -0.57 -11.49
N PHE A 133 18.95 0.43 -10.95
CA PHE A 133 18.79 1.73 -11.58
C PHE A 133 20.11 2.49 -11.69
N LEU A 134 20.93 2.51 -10.64
CA LEU A 134 22.27 3.11 -10.69
C LEU A 134 23.14 2.45 -11.76
N HIS A 135 23.12 1.10 -11.83
CA HIS A 135 23.83 0.38 -12.88
C HIS A 135 23.34 0.76 -14.29
N MET A 136 22.03 0.89 -14.48
CA MET A 136 21.45 1.31 -15.75
C MET A 136 21.85 2.75 -16.11
N VAL A 137 21.80 3.69 -15.16
CA VAL A 137 22.24 5.08 -15.37
C VAL A 137 23.69 5.12 -15.80
N GLN A 138 24.58 4.45 -15.08
CA GLN A 138 26.00 4.40 -15.41
C GLN A 138 26.28 3.76 -16.78
N ARG A 139 25.51 2.72 -17.15
CA ARG A 139 25.71 2.00 -18.40
C ARG A 139 25.23 2.76 -19.64
N PHE A 140 24.15 3.53 -19.53
CA PHE A 140 23.49 4.17 -20.67
C PHE A 140 23.53 5.69 -20.60
N SER A 141 24.41 6.27 -19.79
CA SER A 141 24.45 7.71 -19.58
C SER A 141 24.83 8.49 -20.85
N ASP A 142 25.61 7.89 -21.75
CA ASP A 142 25.96 8.50 -23.04
C ASP A 142 24.81 8.43 -24.06
N GLU A 143 23.94 7.43 -23.93
CA GLU A 143 22.83 7.17 -24.87
C GLU A 143 21.53 7.86 -24.44
N CYS A 144 21.36 8.13 -23.14
CA CYS A 144 20.14 8.67 -22.56
C CYS A 144 20.36 10.03 -21.91
N SER A 145 19.57 11.02 -22.34
CA SER A 145 19.64 12.38 -21.79
C SER A 145 18.93 12.54 -20.44
N ARG A 146 17.88 11.75 -20.18
CA ARG A 146 17.04 11.87 -18.97
C ARG A 146 16.53 10.51 -18.50
N PHE A 147 16.79 10.18 -17.24
CA PHE A 147 16.33 8.95 -16.60
C PHE A 147 15.18 9.21 -15.64
N VAL A 148 14.08 8.49 -15.79
CA VAL A 148 12.86 8.70 -15.00
C VAL A 148 12.75 7.63 -13.91
N PRO A 149 13.04 7.93 -12.63
CA PRO A 149 12.93 6.94 -11.56
C PRO A 149 11.46 6.56 -11.28
N ALA A 150 11.19 5.27 -11.05
CA ALA A 150 9.93 4.81 -10.49
C ALA A 150 9.81 5.19 -9.00
N SER A 151 8.61 5.18 -8.42
CA SER A 151 8.37 5.66 -7.06
C SER A 151 9.19 4.95 -5.97
N ASP A 152 9.43 3.64 -6.13
CA ASP A 152 10.23 2.83 -5.22
C ASP A 152 11.74 3.17 -5.31
N ILE A 153 12.23 3.39 -6.54
CA ILE A 153 13.60 3.83 -6.82
C ILE A 153 13.82 5.25 -6.29
N LEU A 154 12.86 6.14 -6.53
CA LEU A 154 12.91 7.53 -6.08
C LEU A 154 12.95 7.63 -4.55
N LEU A 155 12.16 6.81 -3.84
CA LEU A 155 12.21 6.73 -2.38
C LEU A 155 13.62 6.40 -1.89
N MET A 156 14.24 5.37 -2.48
CA MET A 156 15.60 4.95 -2.11
C MET A 156 16.65 6.00 -2.46
N TRP A 157 16.49 6.67 -3.60
CA TRP A 157 17.41 7.72 -4.02
C TRP A 157 17.36 8.95 -3.11
N LEU A 158 16.17 9.45 -2.75
CA LEU A 158 16.01 10.54 -1.80
C LEU A 158 16.57 10.18 -0.41
N THR A 159 16.34 8.93 0.02
CA THR A 159 16.93 8.42 1.26
C THR A 159 18.45 8.44 1.18
N HIS A 160 19.03 8.00 0.05
CA HIS A 160 20.47 8.04 -0.14
C HIS A 160 21.03 9.47 -0.13
N GLN A 161 20.38 10.42 -0.81
CA GLN A 161 20.75 11.85 -0.79
C GLN A 161 20.74 12.45 0.62
N SER A 162 19.84 11.99 1.49
CA SER A 162 19.76 12.44 2.89
C SER A 162 20.98 12.07 3.76
N TYR A 163 21.86 11.20 3.26
CA TYR A 163 23.15 10.89 3.86
C TYR A 163 24.28 11.44 2.98
N PRO A 164 24.52 12.77 3.00
CA PRO A 164 25.30 13.46 1.96
C PRO A 164 26.76 12.99 1.86
N THR A 165 27.39 12.55 2.96
CA THR A 165 28.76 12.01 2.94
C THR A 165 28.82 10.66 2.25
N LEU A 166 27.87 9.76 2.55
CA LEU A 166 27.77 8.45 1.89
C LEU A 166 27.39 8.61 0.42
N TYR A 167 26.43 9.48 0.12
CA TYR A 167 26.01 9.79 -1.25
C TYR A 167 27.16 10.31 -2.10
N ALA A 168 27.96 11.23 -1.57
CA ALA A 168 29.12 11.78 -2.27
C ALA A 168 30.22 10.74 -2.50
N GLU A 169 30.43 9.84 -1.54
CA GLU A 169 31.41 8.74 -1.66
C GLU A 169 30.96 7.69 -2.69
N ASP A 170 29.73 7.18 -2.54
CA ASP A 170 29.16 6.12 -3.38
C ASP A 170 29.00 6.54 -4.85
N LEU A 171 28.75 7.83 -5.13
CA LEU A 171 28.45 8.33 -6.47
C LEU A 171 29.55 9.22 -7.06
N LYS A 172 30.73 9.24 -6.45
CA LYS A 172 31.88 10.05 -6.88
C LYS A 172 32.21 9.92 -8.36
N GLU A 173 32.12 8.70 -8.90
CA GLU A 173 32.47 8.39 -10.30
C GLU A 173 31.32 8.67 -11.29
N MET A 174 30.09 8.82 -10.82
CA MET A 174 28.89 8.99 -11.66
C MET A 174 28.09 10.25 -11.34
N GLU A 175 28.70 11.23 -10.66
CA GLU A 175 28.04 12.47 -10.25
C GLU A 175 27.44 13.24 -11.43
N GLY A 176 28.16 13.31 -12.56
CA GLY A 176 27.66 13.95 -13.79
C GLY A 176 26.45 13.24 -14.39
N ASP A 177 26.39 11.91 -14.28
CA ASP A 177 25.28 11.11 -14.81
C ASP A 177 24.03 11.22 -13.94
N MET A 178 24.21 11.38 -12.63
CA MET A 178 23.10 11.62 -11.72
C MET A 178 22.38 12.95 -11.98
N GLY A 179 23.05 13.93 -12.61
CA GLY A 179 22.41 15.15 -13.10
C GLY A 179 21.37 14.92 -14.21
N LYS A 180 21.38 13.74 -14.85
CA LYS A 180 20.39 13.33 -15.88
C LYS A 180 19.16 12.67 -15.25
N VAL A 181 19.16 12.36 -13.96
CA VAL A 181 18.02 11.72 -13.27
C VAL A 181 16.99 12.77 -12.90
N VAL A 182 15.74 12.55 -13.30
CA VAL A 182 14.62 13.45 -13.04
C VAL A 182 14.31 13.52 -11.54
N THR A 183 14.23 14.72 -10.99
CA THR A 183 13.81 14.95 -9.59
C THR A 183 12.30 14.87 -9.37
N VAL A 184 11.86 14.76 -8.11
CA VAL A 184 10.44 14.59 -7.70
C VAL A 184 9.48 15.61 -8.31
N TRP A 185 9.95 16.83 -8.55
CA TRP A 185 9.12 17.99 -8.89
C TRP A 185 9.24 18.41 -10.36
N GLU A 186 10.09 17.73 -11.13
CA GLU A 186 10.24 18.00 -12.56
C GLU A 186 9.09 17.40 -13.37
N SER A 187 8.73 18.10 -14.45
CA SER A 187 7.85 17.52 -15.46
C SER A 187 8.63 16.54 -16.33
N VAL A 188 7.94 15.50 -16.78
CA VAL A 188 8.54 14.43 -17.60
C VAL A 188 7.67 14.20 -18.81
N LYS A 189 8.34 13.98 -19.94
CA LYS A 189 7.69 13.69 -21.21
C LYS A 189 7.46 12.19 -21.35
N GLU A 190 6.37 11.80 -22.01
CA GLU A 190 6.07 10.39 -22.27
C GLU A 190 7.21 9.66 -22.99
N LYS A 191 7.94 10.38 -23.86
CA LYS A 191 9.13 9.86 -24.56
C LYS A 191 10.23 9.44 -23.57
N GLU A 192 10.54 10.26 -22.58
CA GLU A 192 11.57 10.00 -21.55
C GLU A 192 11.20 8.77 -20.70
N VAL A 193 9.91 8.63 -20.39
CA VAL A 193 9.37 7.44 -19.71
C VAL A 193 9.55 6.19 -20.55
N LYS A 194 9.20 6.24 -21.84
CA LYS A 194 9.35 5.10 -22.77
C LYS A 194 10.81 4.70 -22.94
N GLU A 195 11.70 5.67 -23.12
CA GLU A 195 13.14 5.43 -23.22
C GLU A 195 13.70 4.76 -21.96
N THR A 196 13.36 5.27 -20.77
CA THR A 196 13.80 4.66 -19.51
C THR A 196 13.30 3.22 -19.36
N LYS A 197 12.04 2.94 -19.72
CA LYS A 197 11.47 1.58 -19.72
C LYS A 197 12.25 0.64 -20.65
N MET A 198 12.54 1.10 -21.87
CA MET A 198 13.29 0.34 -22.87
C MET A 198 14.71 0.01 -22.39
N LEU A 199 15.41 0.96 -21.78
CA LEU A 199 16.77 0.74 -21.25
C LEU A 199 16.76 -0.27 -20.10
N TRP A 200 15.77 -0.18 -19.20
CA TRP A 200 15.61 -1.16 -18.12
C TRP A 200 15.33 -2.56 -18.66
N GLU A 201 14.42 -2.69 -19.63
CA GLU A 201 14.13 -3.97 -20.29
C GLU A 201 15.36 -4.51 -21.03
N THR A 202 16.16 -3.64 -21.64
CA THR A 202 17.41 -4.03 -22.30
C THR A 202 18.47 -4.52 -21.30
N ALA A 203 18.53 -3.91 -20.11
CA ALA A 203 19.49 -4.28 -19.08
C ALA A 203 19.13 -5.57 -18.34
N PHE A 204 17.85 -5.77 -18.05
CA PHE A 204 17.40 -6.79 -17.09
C PHE A 204 16.34 -7.77 -17.63
N ASP A 205 15.80 -7.54 -18.83
CA ASP A 205 14.67 -8.28 -19.42
C ASP A 205 13.47 -8.43 -18.47
N GLN A 206 13.23 -7.38 -17.67
CA GLN A 206 12.14 -7.31 -16.70
C GLN A 206 11.32 -6.03 -16.93
N PRO A 207 10.02 -6.00 -16.58
CA PRO A 207 9.25 -4.77 -16.64
C PRO A 207 9.83 -3.71 -15.70
N TYR A 208 9.90 -2.48 -16.19
CA TYR A 208 10.41 -1.38 -15.38
C TYR A 208 9.46 -1.01 -14.25
N GLU A 209 8.15 -0.92 -14.49
CA GLU A 209 7.16 -0.66 -13.43
C GLU A 209 6.85 -1.95 -12.63
N LYS A 210 6.47 -1.79 -11.36
CA LYS A 210 5.94 -2.86 -10.51
C LYS A 210 4.85 -2.33 -9.58
N ALA A 211 4.15 -3.22 -8.89
CA ALA A 211 3.25 -2.84 -7.80
C ALA A 211 4.04 -2.03 -6.74
N GLY A 212 3.49 -0.88 -6.33
CA GLY A 212 4.14 0.10 -5.45
C GLY A 212 5.36 0.83 -6.03
N GLY A 213 5.70 0.57 -7.29
CA GLY A 213 6.81 1.17 -8.05
C GLY A 213 6.31 1.76 -9.35
N GLU A 214 5.25 2.57 -9.28
CA GLU A 214 4.67 3.25 -10.44
C GLU A 214 5.49 4.50 -10.78
N ILE A 215 5.48 4.89 -12.06
CA ILE A 215 6.06 6.16 -12.48
C ILE A 215 4.99 7.23 -12.23
N ALA A 216 5.25 8.12 -11.28
CA ALA A 216 4.31 9.14 -10.80
C ALA A 216 4.12 10.27 -11.83
N LEU A 217 3.54 9.93 -12.99
CA LEU A 217 3.30 10.80 -14.14
C LEU A 217 1.87 10.70 -14.66
N LYS A 218 0.92 10.53 -13.75
CA LYS A 218 -0.45 10.91 -14.05
C LYS A 218 -0.55 12.42 -13.85
N SER A 219 -0.44 13.12 -14.98
CA SER A 219 -0.89 14.50 -15.19
C SER A 219 -2.07 14.82 -14.26
N GLU A 220 -2.08 16.01 -13.68
CA GLU A 220 -3.19 16.58 -12.90
C GLU A 220 -4.56 16.52 -13.62
N ILE A 221 -4.60 16.11 -14.89
CA ILE A 221 -5.78 16.03 -15.76
C ILE A 221 -6.36 14.61 -15.89
N THR A 222 -5.59 13.55 -15.65
CA THR A 222 -6.17 12.21 -15.46
C THR A 222 -6.05 11.92 -14.00
N ALA A 223 -7.17 12.12 -13.29
CA ALA A 223 -7.35 11.79 -11.90
C ALA A 223 -6.31 10.74 -11.49
N SER A 224 -5.38 11.15 -10.62
CA SER A 224 -4.78 10.24 -9.64
C SER A 224 -5.83 9.17 -9.44
N VAL A 225 -5.51 7.92 -9.79
CA VAL A 225 -6.38 6.83 -9.38
C VAL A 225 -6.32 6.97 -7.88
N LYS A 226 -7.28 7.73 -7.32
CA LYS A 226 -7.50 7.89 -5.90
C LYS A 226 -7.35 6.48 -5.44
N SER A 227 -6.39 6.23 -4.55
CA SER A 227 -6.23 4.90 -3.96
C SER A 227 -7.65 4.40 -3.74
N PRO A 228 -8.09 3.31 -4.41
CA PRO A 228 -9.51 2.97 -4.51
C PRO A 228 -10.12 2.67 -3.13
N VAL A 229 -9.28 2.72 -2.10
CA VAL A 229 -9.60 2.56 -0.71
C VAL A 229 -9.05 3.77 0.05
N HIS A 230 -9.95 4.51 0.68
CA HIS A 230 -9.63 5.52 1.70
C HIS A 230 -8.83 4.84 2.82
N TRP A 231 -7.59 5.27 3.02
CA TRP A 231 -6.64 4.68 3.96
C TRP A 231 -6.51 5.60 5.17
N GLU A 232 -7.47 5.53 6.09
CA GLU A 232 -7.27 6.09 7.44
C GLU A 232 -6.32 5.16 8.19
N VAL A 233 -5.03 5.53 8.19
CA VAL A 233 -4.01 4.82 8.96
C VAL A 233 -4.21 5.17 10.42
N SER A 234 -4.60 4.17 11.21
CA SER A 234 -4.42 4.16 12.66
C SER A 234 -3.33 3.14 12.94
N ASP A 235 -2.26 3.55 13.63
CA ASP A 235 -1.16 2.65 14.00
C ASP A 235 -1.63 1.50 14.90
N THR A 236 -2.81 1.65 15.51
CA THR A 236 -3.44 0.64 16.35
C THR A 236 -4.79 0.20 15.78
N ASP A 237 -4.96 -1.11 15.58
CA ASP A 237 -6.25 -1.69 15.24
C ASP A 237 -7.17 -1.77 16.47
N VAL A 238 -8.06 -0.78 16.60
CA VAL A 238 -9.07 -0.69 17.66
C VAL A 238 -10.12 -1.80 17.63
N ASN A 239 -10.22 -2.55 16.53
CA ASN A 239 -11.18 -3.63 16.34
C ASN A 239 -10.68 -5.00 16.81
N THR A 240 -9.41 -5.10 17.23
CA THR A 240 -8.81 -6.31 17.81
C THR A 240 -9.56 -6.83 19.04
N LYS A 241 -10.30 -5.97 19.74
CA LYS A 241 -11.18 -6.35 20.86
C LYS A 241 -12.32 -7.31 20.45
N TYR A 242 -12.74 -7.30 19.18
CA TYR A 242 -13.82 -8.15 18.68
C TYR A 242 -13.26 -9.45 18.09
N LYS A 243 -13.39 -10.54 18.83
CA LYS A 243 -12.85 -11.86 18.41
C LYS A 243 -13.57 -12.42 17.18
N SER A 244 -14.80 -11.97 16.94
CA SER A 244 -15.61 -12.40 15.81
C SER A 244 -15.21 -11.74 14.48
N MET A 245 -14.43 -10.65 14.51
CA MET A 245 -13.96 -9.97 13.31
C MET A 245 -12.58 -10.45 12.88
N LEU A 246 -12.34 -10.43 11.57
CA LEU A 246 -11.02 -10.71 10.99
C LEU A 246 -10.46 -9.43 10.38
N PRO A 247 -9.20 -9.07 10.68
CA PRO A 247 -8.54 -7.96 10.02
C PRO A 247 -8.49 -8.22 8.52
N ARG A 248 -8.77 -7.18 7.76
CA ARG A 248 -8.77 -7.21 6.30
C ARG A 248 -7.44 -6.65 5.82
N PHE A 249 -6.77 -7.39 4.94
CA PHE A 249 -5.50 -6.95 4.36
C PHE A 249 -5.62 -6.87 2.84
N LEU A 250 -5.17 -5.76 2.26
CA LEU A 250 -5.11 -5.57 0.82
C LEU A 250 -3.66 -5.39 0.35
N LEU A 251 -3.44 -5.75 -0.91
CA LEU A 251 -2.20 -5.53 -1.63
C LEU A 251 -2.51 -5.13 -3.06
N GLU A 252 -1.61 -4.35 -3.66
CA GLU A 252 -1.62 -4.08 -5.09
C GLU A 252 -0.97 -5.26 -5.82
N VAL A 253 -1.53 -5.65 -6.96
CA VAL A 253 -1.00 -6.68 -7.86
C VAL A 253 -0.83 -6.07 -9.24
N CYS A 254 0.38 -6.15 -9.77
CA CYS A 254 0.67 -5.74 -11.13
C CYS A 254 1.20 -6.92 -11.95
N LEU A 255 0.56 -7.18 -13.09
CA LEU A 255 0.89 -8.26 -14.02
C LEU A 255 1.35 -7.68 -15.36
N PHE A 256 2.55 -8.06 -15.78
CA PHE A 256 3.11 -7.78 -17.08
C PHE A 256 3.15 -9.04 -17.93
N VAL A 257 2.93 -8.88 -19.23
CA VAL A 257 2.92 -9.98 -20.21
C VAL A 257 3.86 -9.62 -21.35
N LYS A 258 4.63 -10.60 -21.81
CA LYS A 258 5.49 -10.53 -23.00
C LYS A 258 5.34 -11.83 -23.78
N LEU A 259 5.14 -11.74 -25.10
CA LEU A 259 5.01 -12.92 -25.96
C LEU A 259 6.38 -13.41 -26.42
N ASN A 260 6.55 -14.72 -26.53
CA ASN A 260 7.77 -15.30 -27.08
C ASN A 260 7.76 -15.27 -28.61
N LEU A 261 8.89 -14.88 -29.19
CA LEU A 261 9.10 -14.80 -30.64
C LEU A 261 9.04 -16.17 -31.36
N ALA A 262 9.28 -17.28 -30.64
CA ALA A 262 9.35 -18.62 -31.21
C ALA A 262 7.99 -19.20 -31.67
N THR A 263 6.87 -18.53 -31.38
CA THR A 263 5.50 -19.07 -31.52
C THR A 263 4.59 -18.24 -32.42
N GLN A 264 5.11 -17.70 -33.53
CA GLN A 264 4.37 -16.88 -34.51
C GLN A 264 3.18 -17.58 -35.24
N GLN A 265 2.72 -18.75 -34.82
CA GLN A 265 1.59 -19.44 -35.45
C GLN A 265 0.26 -19.22 -34.71
N ASN A 266 -0.65 -18.51 -35.39
CA ASN A 266 -2.11 -18.49 -35.18
C ASN A 266 -2.65 -18.03 -33.82
N VAL A 267 -2.15 -16.89 -33.31
CA VAL A 267 -2.56 -16.21 -32.06
C VAL A 267 -3.99 -15.64 -32.08
N LYS A 268 -4.64 -15.58 -33.26
CA LYS A 268 -5.90 -14.85 -33.48
C LYS A 268 -7.09 -15.37 -32.65
N TRP A 269 -6.99 -16.59 -32.12
CA TRP A 269 -8.05 -17.25 -31.37
C TRP A 269 -7.68 -17.51 -29.91
N GLU A 270 -6.61 -16.91 -29.40
CA GLU A 270 -6.15 -17.16 -28.03
C GLU A 270 -6.37 -15.95 -27.13
N PHE A 271 -6.78 -16.22 -25.89
CA PHE A 271 -6.98 -15.20 -24.86
C PHE A 271 -6.44 -15.66 -23.51
N LEU A 272 -5.94 -14.71 -22.73
CA LEU A 272 -5.57 -14.88 -21.34
C LEU A 272 -6.77 -14.60 -20.46
N ARG A 273 -7.01 -15.48 -19.48
CA ARG A 273 -8.00 -15.30 -18.42
C ARG A 273 -7.31 -15.22 -17.08
N LEU A 274 -7.52 -14.12 -16.37
CA LEU A 274 -7.10 -13.94 -14.99
C LEU A 274 -8.23 -14.30 -14.03
N ARG A 275 -7.88 -15.06 -12.99
CA ARG A 275 -8.77 -15.48 -11.90
C ARG A 275 -8.11 -15.33 -10.54
N MET A 276 -8.92 -15.23 -9.50
CA MET A 276 -8.45 -15.34 -8.12
C MET A 276 -8.29 -16.81 -7.74
N LEU A 277 -7.21 -17.15 -7.03
CA LEU A 277 -6.94 -18.52 -6.57
C LEU A 277 -8.00 -18.98 -5.56
N ARG A 278 -8.39 -18.10 -4.63
CA ARG A 278 -9.44 -18.33 -3.62
C ARG A 278 -10.38 -17.13 -3.55
N GLY A 279 -11.64 -17.41 -3.22
CA GLY A 279 -12.67 -16.37 -3.18
C GLY A 279 -13.01 -15.88 -4.60
N HIS A 280 -14.06 -15.06 -4.71
CA HIS A 280 -14.43 -14.36 -5.95
C HIS A 280 -14.36 -15.20 -7.24
N LYS A 281 -14.75 -16.49 -7.20
CA LYS A 281 -14.60 -17.44 -8.33
C LYS A 281 -15.35 -17.02 -9.62
N GLU A 282 -16.32 -16.12 -9.47
CA GLU A 282 -17.10 -15.55 -10.57
C GLU A 282 -16.33 -14.45 -11.32
N LEU A 283 -15.33 -13.81 -10.68
CA LEU A 283 -14.50 -12.80 -11.31
C LEU A 283 -13.55 -13.47 -12.31
N LYS A 284 -13.76 -13.17 -13.60
CA LYS A 284 -12.93 -13.62 -14.72
C LYS A 284 -12.61 -12.41 -15.57
N LEU A 285 -11.33 -12.11 -15.73
CA LEU A 285 -10.87 -10.97 -16.53
C LEU A 285 -10.14 -11.51 -17.75
N ASP A 286 -10.74 -11.34 -18.92
CA ASP A 286 -10.23 -11.89 -20.17
C ASP A 286 -9.56 -10.79 -21.02
N LYS A 287 -8.40 -11.11 -21.62
CA LYS A 287 -7.70 -10.25 -22.58
C LYS A 287 -7.21 -11.08 -23.76
N SER A 288 -7.47 -10.61 -24.98
CA SER A 288 -6.97 -11.24 -26.20
C SER A 288 -5.44 -11.23 -26.24
N ILE A 289 -4.81 -12.33 -26.68
CA ILE A 289 -3.34 -12.38 -26.81
C ILE A 289 -2.85 -11.45 -27.92
N SER A 290 -3.69 -11.17 -28.92
CA SER A 290 -3.39 -10.20 -29.99
C SER A 290 -3.13 -8.77 -29.50
N ASN A 291 -3.49 -8.46 -28.25
CA ASN A 291 -3.23 -7.15 -27.66
C ASN A 291 -1.80 -7.01 -27.14
N PHE A 292 -1.01 -8.10 -27.15
CA PHE A 292 0.33 -8.12 -26.61
C PHE A 292 1.43 -8.07 -27.68
N HIS A 293 2.56 -7.44 -27.34
CA HIS A 293 3.76 -7.38 -28.19
C HIS A 293 4.75 -8.51 -27.88
N TYR A 294 5.58 -8.86 -28.87
CA TYR A 294 6.64 -9.86 -28.74
C TYR A 294 7.94 -9.28 -28.16
N ASP A 295 8.18 -7.99 -28.41
CA ASP A 295 9.50 -7.40 -28.15
C ASP A 295 9.57 -6.64 -26.81
N SER A 296 8.45 -6.40 -26.13
CA SER A 296 8.41 -5.60 -24.91
C SER A 296 7.39 -6.06 -23.88
N TRP A 297 7.65 -5.75 -22.62
CA TRP A 297 6.75 -6.05 -21.51
C TRP A 297 5.55 -5.09 -21.48
N GLN A 298 4.34 -5.64 -21.37
CA GLN A 298 3.11 -4.83 -21.32
C GLN A 298 2.28 -5.04 -20.06
N LYS A 299 1.96 -3.92 -19.40
CA LYS A 299 1.12 -3.87 -18.19
C LYS A 299 -0.28 -4.36 -18.55
N SER A 300 -0.63 -5.55 -18.09
CA SER A 300 -1.86 -6.25 -18.45
C SER A 300 -2.94 -6.08 -17.41
N TRP A 301 -2.61 -6.20 -16.12
CA TRP A 301 -3.56 -5.95 -15.04
C TRP A 301 -2.86 -5.19 -13.92
N ASN A 302 -3.52 -4.15 -13.41
CA ASN A 302 -3.21 -3.54 -12.12
C ASN A 302 -4.49 -3.62 -11.27
N LEU A 303 -4.44 -4.33 -10.14
CA LEU A 303 -5.58 -4.64 -9.30
C LEU A 303 -5.22 -4.45 -7.82
N CYS A 304 -6.21 -4.09 -7.01
CA CYS A 304 -6.12 -4.22 -5.55
C CYS A 304 -6.83 -5.50 -5.12
N CYS A 305 -6.12 -6.38 -4.42
CA CYS A 305 -6.58 -7.72 -4.06
C CYS A 305 -6.58 -7.93 -2.55
N GLU A 306 -7.55 -8.69 -2.04
CA GLU A 306 -7.50 -9.17 -0.66
C GLU A 306 -6.44 -10.24 -0.49
N PHE A 307 -5.60 -10.14 0.55
CA PHE A 307 -4.60 -11.16 0.86
C PHE A 307 -5.23 -12.54 1.10
N GLY A 308 -6.49 -12.57 1.53
CA GLY A 308 -7.32 -13.78 1.67
C GLY A 308 -7.55 -14.56 0.39
N THR A 309 -7.37 -13.96 -0.80
CA THR A 309 -7.49 -14.66 -2.10
C THR A 309 -6.34 -15.62 -2.37
N LYS A 310 -5.26 -15.56 -1.58
CA LYS A 310 -4.07 -16.43 -1.62
C LYS A 310 -3.23 -16.39 -2.90
N GLY A 311 -3.71 -15.81 -3.98
CA GLY A 311 -3.00 -15.71 -5.24
C GLY A 311 -3.91 -15.39 -6.42
N VAL A 312 -3.29 -15.33 -7.59
CA VAL A 312 -3.96 -15.26 -8.89
C VAL A 312 -3.56 -16.40 -9.78
N VAL A 313 -4.45 -16.78 -10.68
CA VAL A 313 -4.25 -17.82 -11.69
C VAL A 313 -4.44 -17.18 -13.06
N LEU A 314 -3.46 -17.35 -13.94
CA LEU A 314 -3.59 -17.03 -15.36
C LEU A 314 -3.77 -18.32 -16.16
N GLU A 315 -4.76 -18.32 -17.03
CA GLU A 315 -5.16 -19.43 -17.89
C GLU A 315 -5.07 -18.96 -19.35
N ILE A 316 -4.36 -19.68 -20.21
CA ILE A 316 -4.43 -19.48 -21.67
C ILE A 316 -5.56 -20.34 -22.22
N PHE A 317 -6.46 -19.72 -22.97
CA PHE A 317 -7.50 -20.41 -23.71
C PHE A 317 -7.34 -20.23 -25.21
N ARG A 318 -7.68 -21.28 -25.96
CA ARG A 318 -7.92 -21.21 -27.40
C ARG A 318 -9.41 -21.30 -27.68
N GLN A 319 -9.94 -20.36 -28.43
CA GLN A 319 -11.31 -20.31 -28.88
C GLN A 319 -11.50 -21.31 -30.02
N GLY A 320 -12.59 -22.09 -29.97
CA GLY A 320 -12.99 -22.97 -31.05
C GLY A 320 -13.35 -22.17 -32.31
N GLY A 321 -13.10 -22.75 -33.48
CA GLY A 321 -13.45 -22.13 -34.76
C GLY A 321 -14.96 -21.95 -34.95
N HIS A 322 -15.36 -21.36 -36.07
CA HIS A 322 -16.74 -20.95 -36.39
C HIS A 322 -17.86 -21.99 -36.10
N CYS A 323 -17.55 -23.29 -36.08
CA CYS A 323 -18.52 -24.37 -35.86
C CYS A 323 -18.58 -24.93 -34.42
N PHE A 324 -17.64 -24.60 -33.52
CA PHE A 324 -17.61 -25.12 -32.15
C PHE A 324 -17.60 -23.97 -31.13
N LYS A 325 -18.69 -23.79 -30.37
CA LYS A 325 -18.82 -22.79 -29.30
C LYS A 325 -18.08 -23.17 -28.00
N GLY A 326 -16.89 -23.76 -28.11
CA GLY A 326 -16.07 -24.18 -26.97
C GLY A 326 -14.77 -23.36 -26.89
N SER A 327 -14.22 -23.22 -25.68
CA SER A 327 -12.84 -22.77 -25.50
C SER A 327 -12.07 -23.89 -24.79
N SER A 328 -10.85 -24.19 -25.25
CA SER A 328 -9.99 -25.20 -24.66
C SER A 328 -8.85 -24.54 -23.88
N LEU A 329 -8.61 -25.02 -22.65
CA LEU A 329 -7.50 -24.57 -21.83
C LEU A 329 -6.19 -25.12 -22.41
N GLN A 330 -5.26 -24.24 -22.73
CA GLN A 330 -3.93 -24.58 -23.28
C GLN A 330 -2.87 -24.68 -22.19
N GLY A 331 -3.00 -23.89 -21.13
CA GLY A 331 -2.03 -23.86 -20.03
C GLY A 331 -2.50 -22.98 -18.89
N THR A 332 -1.88 -23.18 -17.73
CA THR A 332 -2.17 -22.40 -16.53
C THR A 332 -0.90 -22.11 -15.75
N VAL A 333 -0.87 -20.95 -15.11
CA VAL A 333 0.17 -20.55 -14.18
C VAL A 333 -0.46 -19.89 -12.98
N THR A 334 0.07 -20.17 -11.80
CA THR A 334 -0.44 -19.64 -10.53
C THR A 334 0.64 -18.80 -9.86
N PHE A 335 0.27 -17.65 -9.32
CA PHE A 335 1.13 -16.82 -8.49
C PHE A 335 0.55 -16.76 -7.08
N HIS A 336 1.27 -17.33 -6.11
CA HIS A 336 0.87 -17.29 -4.71
C HIS A 336 1.41 -16.02 -4.03
N TRP A 337 0.57 -15.37 -3.22
CA TRP A 337 1.00 -14.17 -2.47
C TRP A 337 2.20 -14.45 -1.58
N ASN A 338 2.21 -15.58 -0.87
CA ASN A 338 3.32 -15.95 0.02
C ASN A 338 4.64 -16.22 -0.71
N GLU A 339 4.58 -16.62 -1.98
CA GLU A 339 5.78 -16.86 -2.78
C GLU A 339 6.35 -15.53 -3.27
N LEU A 340 5.49 -14.66 -3.79
CA LEU A 340 5.83 -13.30 -4.19
C LEU A 340 6.40 -12.50 -3.01
N LEU A 341 5.85 -12.61 -1.80
CA LEU A 341 6.37 -11.92 -0.62
C LEU A 341 7.76 -12.39 -0.19
N ARG A 342 8.14 -13.63 -0.51
CA ARG A 342 9.48 -14.18 -0.23
C ARG A 342 10.46 -13.89 -1.35
N ALA A 343 9.98 -13.49 -2.53
CA ALA A 343 10.83 -13.15 -3.66
C ALA A 343 11.64 -11.87 -3.34
N PRO A 344 12.95 -11.82 -3.62
CA PRO A 344 13.81 -10.69 -3.24
C PRO A 344 13.34 -9.31 -3.76
N SER A 345 12.67 -9.27 -4.90
CA SER A 345 12.13 -8.06 -5.53
C SER A 345 10.61 -7.92 -5.42
N GLN A 346 9.95 -8.82 -4.67
CA GLN A 346 8.49 -9.01 -4.65
C GLN A 346 7.87 -9.24 -6.02
N THR A 347 8.69 -9.79 -6.92
CA THR A 347 8.37 -10.03 -8.31
C THR A 347 8.75 -11.46 -8.67
N LEU A 348 7.88 -12.15 -9.41
CA LEU A 348 8.14 -13.46 -9.96
C LEU A 348 7.83 -13.49 -11.44
N GLU A 349 8.73 -14.09 -12.20
CA GLU A 349 8.50 -14.42 -13.59
C GLU A 349 8.08 -15.87 -13.71
N ARG A 350 7.08 -16.15 -14.54
CA ARG A 350 6.72 -17.48 -14.95
C ARG A 350 6.32 -17.51 -16.41
N GLU A 351 6.47 -18.66 -17.02
CA GLU A 351 6.10 -18.90 -18.41
C GLU A 351 4.94 -19.88 -18.47
N VAL A 352 4.06 -19.70 -19.45
CA VAL A 352 2.93 -20.59 -19.71
C VAL A 352 2.92 -20.99 -21.19
N SER A 353 2.77 -22.30 -21.42
CA SER A 353 2.68 -22.92 -22.75
C SER A 353 3.85 -22.59 -23.70
N GLN A 354 5.03 -22.24 -23.16
CA GLN A 354 6.22 -21.81 -23.92
C GLN A 354 6.00 -20.59 -24.84
N GLN A 355 4.86 -19.91 -24.69
CA GLN A 355 4.38 -18.86 -25.59
C GLN A 355 4.36 -17.50 -24.91
N VAL A 356 4.05 -17.49 -23.61
CA VAL A 356 3.78 -16.26 -22.89
C VAL A 356 4.57 -16.24 -21.60
N ARG A 357 5.41 -15.22 -21.46
CA ARG A 357 6.10 -14.90 -20.20
C ARG A 357 5.28 -13.87 -19.45
N ILE A 358 5.14 -14.10 -18.15
CA ILE A 358 4.32 -13.29 -17.25
C ILE A 358 5.18 -12.92 -16.05
N VAL A 359 5.24 -11.62 -15.76
CA VAL A 359 5.85 -11.11 -14.54
C VAL A 359 4.73 -10.59 -13.64
N ALA A 360 4.64 -11.15 -12.43
CA ALA A 360 3.76 -10.69 -11.39
C ALA A 360 4.56 -9.95 -10.31
N SER A 361 4.04 -8.84 -9.82
CA SER A 361 4.61 -8.10 -8.68
C SER A 361 3.52 -7.69 -7.71
N ILE A 362 3.87 -7.57 -6.43
CA ILE A 362 2.94 -7.15 -5.37
C ILE A 362 3.54 -6.14 -4.42
N THR A 363 2.69 -5.36 -3.76
CA THR A 363 3.06 -4.65 -2.53
C THR A 363 2.89 -5.57 -1.31
N PRO A 364 3.56 -5.28 -0.19
CA PRO A 364 3.22 -5.90 1.09
C PRO A 364 1.74 -5.73 1.43
N PRO A 365 1.09 -6.75 2.01
CA PRO A 365 -0.27 -6.63 2.48
C PRO A 365 -0.35 -5.65 3.65
N VAL A 366 -1.19 -4.63 3.50
CA VAL A 366 -1.45 -3.64 4.54
C VAL A 366 -2.88 -3.73 5.03
N GLN A 367 -3.07 -3.41 6.31
CA GLN A 367 -4.39 -3.45 6.91
C GLN A 367 -5.31 -2.40 6.27
N ALA A 368 -6.48 -2.85 5.85
CA ALA A 368 -7.51 -2.04 5.22
C ALA A 368 -8.71 -1.84 6.16
N PRO A 369 -9.57 -0.84 5.89
CA PRO A 369 -10.83 -0.71 6.60
C PRO A 369 -11.65 -2.01 6.57
N TYR A 370 -12.23 -2.36 7.72
CA TYR A 370 -13.10 -3.51 7.86
C TYR A 370 -14.33 -3.35 6.96
N LEU A 371 -14.64 -4.39 6.19
CA LEU A 371 -15.83 -4.43 5.34
C LEU A 371 -16.89 -5.32 5.99
N LEU A 372 -18.03 -4.72 6.31
CA LEU A 372 -19.17 -5.41 6.91
C LEU A 372 -20.34 -5.43 5.92
N LYS A 373 -21.01 -6.57 5.80
CA LYS A 373 -22.20 -6.75 4.97
C LYS A 373 -23.37 -7.28 5.78
N CYS A 374 -24.43 -6.51 5.86
CA CYS A 374 -25.70 -6.99 6.40
C CYS A 374 -26.43 -7.87 5.37
N VAL A 375 -26.92 -9.02 5.81
CA VAL A 375 -27.76 -9.92 4.99
C VAL A 375 -29.25 -9.77 5.37
N PRO A 376 -30.19 -10.35 4.59
CA PRO A 376 -31.62 -10.16 4.80
C PRO A 376 -32.12 -10.48 6.22
N ASP A 377 -33.25 -9.86 6.56
CA ASP A 377 -33.82 -9.89 7.91
C ASP A 377 -34.32 -11.29 8.30
N ARG A 378 -34.08 -11.63 9.57
CA ARG A 378 -34.66 -12.78 10.27
C ARG A 378 -35.51 -12.29 11.42
N VAL A 379 -36.65 -12.91 11.67
CA VAL A 379 -37.51 -12.52 12.79
C VAL A 379 -37.16 -13.35 14.02
N THR A 380 -36.82 -12.69 15.13
CA THR A 380 -36.58 -13.35 16.43
C THR A 380 -37.50 -12.85 17.52
N ASP A 381 -37.65 -13.67 18.55
CA ASP A 381 -38.28 -13.31 19.82
C ASP A 381 -37.32 -12.52 20.74
N ASP A 382 -37.78 -12.10 21.91
CA ASP A 382 -37.04 -11.32 22.91
C ASP A 382 -35.77 -12.06 23.38
N SER A 383 -35.80 -13.41 23.46
CA SER A 383 -34.64 -14.23 23.82
C SER A 383 -33.56 -14.28 22.72
N GLY A 384 -33.93 -13.94 21.49
CA GLY A 384 -33.07 -14.02 20.31
C GLY A 384 -33.24 -15.32 19.53
N ALA A 385 -34.21 -16.17 19.85
CA ALA A 385 -34.52 -17.35 19.05
C ALA A 385 -35.36 -16.97 17.82
N MET A 386 -35.08 -17.56 16.66
CA MET A 386 -35.89 -17.33 15.47
C MET A 386 -37.32 -17.82 15.67
N ILE A 387 -38.28 -17.05 15.17
CA ILE A 387 -39.70 -17.44 15.25
C ILE A 387 -39.93 -18.60 14.29
N SER A 388 -40.24 -19.77 14.84
CA SER A 388 -40.51 -20.97 14.04
C SER A 388 -41.21 -22.06 14.86
N ASP A 389 -42.00 -22.87 14.16
CA ASP A 389 -42.65 -24.06 14.74
C ASP A 389 -41.64 -25.00 15.42
N LEU A 390 -40.42 -25.09 14.88
CA LEU A 390 -39.35 -25.91 15.45
C LEU A 390 -38.94 -25.41 16.84
N ILE A 391 -38.68 -24.11 16.98
CA ILE A 391 -38.31 -23.51 18.27
C ILE A 391 -39.46 -23.63 19.28
N LEU A 392 -40.72 -23.46 18.85
CA LEU A 392 -41.87 -23.73 19.71
C LEU A 392 -41.86 -25.17 20.24
N ARG A 393 -41.70 -26.17 19.38
CA ARG A 393 -41.64 -27.59 19.79
C ARG A 393 -40.53 -27.83 20.81
N MET A 394 -39.34 -27.29 20.55
CA MET A 394 -38.20 -27.40 21.46
C MET A 394 -38.45 -26.73 22.81
N ASN A 395 -39.21 -25.62 22.82
CA ASN A 395 -39.60 -24.90 24.02
C ASN A 395 -40.91 -25.41 24.64
N ARG A 396 -41.31 -26.67 24.37
CA ARG A 396 -42.54 -27.29 24.89
C ARG A 396 -43.81 -26.46 24.61
N TYR A 397 -43.86 -25.87 23.41
CA TYR A 397 -44.94 -25.01 22.91
C TYR A 397 -45.23 -23.76 23.75
N ARG A 398 -44.26 -23.29 24.55
CA ARG A 398 -44.35 -21.97 25.20
C ARG A 398 -44.31 -20.87 24.12
N PRO A 399 -45.20 -19.87 24.18
CA PRO A 399 -45.23 -18.78 23.20
C PRO A 399 -43.89 -18.03 23.09
N GLN A 400 -43.58 -17.56 21.88
CA GLN A 400 -42.39 -16.73 21.64
C GLN A 400 -42.75 -15.24 21.72
N GLU A 401 -42.27 -14.55 22.75
CA GLU A 401 -42.58 -13.14 23.04
C GLU A 401 -41.70 -12.16 22.26
N GLY A 402 -42.28 -11.05 21.82
CA GLY A 402 -41.58 -9.99 21.10
C GLY A 402 -41.36 -10.28 19.61
N ARG A 403 -41.12 -9.21 18.86
CA ARG A 403 -40.76 -9.26 17.43
C ARG A 403 -39.57 -8.35 17.18
N TRP A 404 -38.48 -8.98 16.78
CA TRP A 404 -37.24 -8.31 16.42
C TRP A 404 -36.89 -8.59 14.97
N LEU A 405 -36.54 -7.54 14.23
CA LEU A 405 -35.82 -7.68 12.98
C LEU A 405 -34.35 -7.88 13.31
N SER A 406 -33.83 -9.06 12.99
CA SER A 406 -32.45 -9.44 13.22
C SER A 406 -31.70 -9.52 11.90
N LYS A 407 -30.64 -8.73 11.75
CA LYS A 407 -29.72 -8.74 10.62
C LYS A 407 -28.44 -9.45 11.02
N THR A 408 -28.06 -10.49 10.27
CA THR A 408 -26.71 -11.04 10.39
C THR A 408 -25.74 -10.09 9.69
N VAL A 409 -24.62 -9.81 10.34
CA VAL A 409 -23.52 -9.04 9.78
C VAL A 409 -22.38 -9.99 9.44
N LEU A 410 -21.94 -9.95 8.19
CA LEU A 410 -20.82 -10.73 7.69
C LEU A 410 -19.58 -9.85 7.58
N ASP A 411 -18.41 -10.42 7.91
CA ASP A 411 -17.12 -9.81 7.60
C ASP A 411 -16.72 -9.99 6.12
N HIS A 412 -15.55 -9.46 5.75
CA HIS A 412 -14.99 -9.58 4.39
C HIS A 412 -14.78 -11.05 3.95
N ALA A 413 -14.53 -11.96 4.90
CA ALA A 413 -14.38 -13.39 4.67
C ALA A 413 -15.72 -14.15 4.64
N ARG A 414 -16.86 -13.43 4.67
CA ARG A 414 -18.23 -13.97 4.73
C ARG A 414 -18.54 -14.74 6.01
N ARG A 415 -17.85 -14.48 7.11
CA ARG A 415 -18.13 -15.08 8.42
C ARG A 415 -19.08 -14.19 9.21
N GLU A 416 -19.97 -14.82 9.95
CA GLU A 416 -20.91 -14.12 10.83
C GLU A 416 -20.15 -13.52 12.01
N CYS A 417 -20.15 -12.19 12.12
CA CYS A 417 -19.41 -11.46 13.14
C CYS A 417 -20.31 -10.79 14.17
N PHE A 418 -21.49 -10.31 13.75
CA PHE A 418 -22.49 -9.72 14.63
C PHE A 418 -23.91 -10.09 14.21
N VAL A 419 -24.83 -9.96 15.16
CA VAL A 419 -26.26 -9.92 14.90
C VAL A 419 -26.79 -8.59 15.44
N VAL A 420 -27.31 -7.75 14.54
CA VAL A 420 -27.97 -6.49 14.90
C VAL A 420 -29.46 -6.77 14.98
N ARG A 421 -30.06 -6.54 16.15
CA ARG A 421 -31.47 -6.81 16.43
C ARG A 421 -32.17 -5.49 16.71
N MET A 422 -33.27 -5.22 16.03
CA MET A 422 -34.13 -4.05 16.27
C MET A 422 -35.52 -4.52 16.67
N ARG A 423 -35.99 -4.08 17.84
CA ARG A 423 -37.35 -4.38 18.28
C ARG A 423 -38.34 -3.61 17.44
N VAL A 424 -39.27 -4.30 16.78
CA VAL A 424 -40.27 -3.69 15.88
C VAL A 424 -41.71 -3.96 16.31
N GLY A 425 -41.93 -4.97 17.17
CA GLY A 425 -43.25 -5.29 17.66
C GLY A 425 -43.25 -5.96 19.03
N GLY A 426 -44.32 -5.74 19.78
CA GLY A 426 -44.69 -6.51 20.97
C GLY A 426 -45.67 -7.64 20.63
N GLY A 427 -45.94 -8.51 21.61
CA GLY A 427 -46.90 -9.62 21.51
C GLY A 427 -46.24 -11.00 21.43
N PHE A 428 -47.03 -12.08 21.49
CA PHE A 428 -46.55 -13.45 21.53
C PHE A 428 -46.82 -14.17 20.20
N TRP A 429 -46.03 -15.20 19.88
CA TRP A 429 -46.27 -16.09 18.76
C TRP A 429 -46.72 -17.45 19.28
N ARG A 430 -47.83 -17.97 18.74
CA ARG A 430 -48.34 -19.33 18.95
C ARG A 430 -48.94 -19.89 17.65
N ARG A 431 -48.97 -21.22 17.51
CA ARG A 431 -49.73 -21.89 16.44
C ARG A 431 -51.21 -21.51 16.59
N GLY A 432 -51.76 -20.75 15.64
CA GLY A 432 -53.15 -20.27 15.68
C GLY A 432 -53.33 -18.74 15.60
N GLY A 433 -52.23 -17.98 15.58
CA GLY A 433 -52.24 -16.56 15.22
C GLY A 433 -52.32 -15.62 16.40
N GLU A 434 -51.42 -14.63 16.38
CA GLU A 434 -51.55 -13.37 17.09
C GLU A 434 -50.82 -12.30 16.29
N THR A 435 -51.47 -11.15 16.13
CA THR A 435 -50.96 -10.03 15.35
C THR A 435 -50.02 -9.21 16.26
N PRO A 436 -48.73 -9.09 15.94
CA PRO A 436 -47.83 -8.29 16.75
C PRO A 436 -48.25 -6.82 16.76
N SER A 437 -48.19 -6.19 17.93
CA SER A 437 -48.45 -4.76 18.07
C SER A 437 -47.20 -3.96 17.66
N PRO A 438 -47.30 -2.97 16.77
CA PRO A 438 -46.15 -2.19 16.36
C PRO A 438 -45.59 -1.37 17.53
N VAL A 439 -44.26 -1.31 17.64
CA VAL A 439 -43.56 -0.44 18.58
C VAL A 439 -43.27 0.90 17.90
N LYS A 440 -43.49 2.01 18.61
CA LYS A 440 -43.18 3.36 18.11
C LYS A 440 -41.68 3.52 17.85
N TRP A 441 -41.30 4.46 16.99
CA TRP A 441 -39.90 4.61 16.59
C TRP A 441 -39.00 4.97 17.78
N GLU A 442 -39.46 5.89 18.63
CA GLU A 442 -38.81 6.34 19.85
C GLU A 442 -38.58 5.23 20.89
N ASP A 443 -39.38 4.17 20.84
CA ASP A 443 -39.34 3.04 21.78
C ASP A 443 -38.55 1.84 21.23
N ARG A 444 -37.94 1.96 20.04
CA ARG A 444 -37.17 0.87 19.42
C ARG A 444 -35.83 0.69 20.11
N ILE A 445 -35.61 -0.53 20.58
CA ILE A 445 -34.34 -0.97 21.13
C ILE A 445 -33.51 -1.58 20.00
N ILE A 446 -32.26 -1.14 19.85
CA ILE A 446 -31.26 -1.76 18.97
C ILE A 446 -30.22 -2.46 19.82
N GLU A 447 -30.05 -3.76 19.61
CA GLU A 447 -29.00 -4.56 20.22
C GLU A 447 -27.98 -4.98 19.16
N ILE A 448 -26.69 -4.85 19.47
CA ILE A 448 -25.61 -5.41 18.67
C ILE A 448 -25.01 -6.55 19.47
N ARG A 449 -25.14 -7.78 18.98
CA ARG A 449 -24.62 -8.97 19.64
C ARG A 449 -23.40 -9.51 18.89
N GLU A 450 -22.26 -9.59 19.55
CA GLU A 450 -21.02 -10.16 18.99
C GLU A 450 -21.14 -11.69 18.84
N GLY A 451 -20.83 -12.19 17.65
CA GLY A 451 -20.74 -13.62 17.35
C GLY A 451 -21.66 -14.09 16.21
N SER A 452 -21.63 -15.40 15.99
CA SER A 452 -22.42 -16.10 14.98
C SER A 452 -23.70 -16.68 15.56
N TRP A 453 -24.66 -17.01 14.71
CA TRP A 453 -25.87 -17.73 15.14
C TRP A 453 -25.52 -19.10 15.69
N SER A 454 -26.23 -19.51 16.74
CA SER A 454 -26.25 -20.89 17.21
C SER A 454 -27.36 -21.62 16.46
N TYR A 455 -27.01 -22.24 15.32
CA TYR A 455 -27.94 -22.98 14.48
C TYR A 455 -28.36 -24.29 15.12
N VAL A 456 -29.65 -24.59 15.05
CA VAL A 456 -30.25 -25.79 15.64
C VAL A 456 -30.69 -26.77 14.56
N ALA A 457 -31.28 -26.27 13.48
CA ALA A 457 -31.58 -27.07 12.29
C ALA A 457 -31.65 -26.17 11.05
N GLY A 458 -30.91 -26.53 10.01
CA GLY A 458 -30.85 -25.75 8.77
C GLY A 458 -30.49 -24.28 9.05
N SER A 459 -31.33 -23.36 8.58
CA SER A 459 -31.17 -21.92 8.78
C SER A 459 -31.81 -21.38 10.08
N ILE A 460 -32.43 -22.25 10.89
CA ILE A 460 -33.10 -21.87 12.14
C ILE A 460 -32.10 -21.92 13.29
N GLY A 461 -32.01 -20.84 14.06
CA GLY A 461 -31.07 -20.73 15.16
C GLY A 461 -31.43 -19.70 16.22
N ARG A 462 -30.50 -19.47 17.13
CA ARG A 462 -30.56 -18.45 18.19
C ARG A 462 -29.45 -17.44 18.00
N ALA A 463 -29.76 -16.16 18.20
CA ALA A 463 -28.78 -15.08 18.16
C ALA A 463 -27.76 -15.27 19.30
N PRO A 464 -26.54 -14.73 19.15
CA PRO A 464 -25.55 -14.73 20.22
C PRO A 464 -26.11 -14.15 21.52
N VAL A 465 -25.49 -14.49 22.65
CA VAL A 465 -25.83 -13.86 23.93
C VAL A 465 -25.33 -12.42 23.92
N GLN A 466 -26.13 -11.48 24.44
CA GLN A 466 -25.67 -10.11 24.63
C GLN A 466 -24.61 -10.11 25.74
N ARG A 467 -23.36 -9.81 25.39
CA ARG A 467 -22.32 -9.51 26.38
C ARG A 467 -22.68 -8.17 27.02
N LYS A 468 -22.75 -8.14 28.36
CA LYS A 468 -22.99 -6.91 29.13
C LYS A 468 -21.76 -6.01 29.08
#